data_AF-A0A832URF0-F1
#
_entry.id   AF-A0A832URF0-F1
#
_cell.length_a   1.000
_cell.length_b   1.000
_cell.length_c   1.000
_cell.angle_alpha   90.00
_cell.angle_beta   90.00
_cell.angle_gamma   90.00
#
_symmetry.space_group_name_H-M   'P 1'
#
loop_
_entity.id
_entity.type
_entity.pdbx_description
1 polymer ?
#
loop_
_entity_poly.entity_id
_entity_poly.type
_entity_poly.pdbx_seq_one_letter_code
_entity_poly.pdbx_strand_id
1 'polypeptide(L)'
;MDRKEIAETVLYLFFGFVIALIGHSALGYALDTEYPVVSVVSESMEHDDPETYSGWFIDRNFNETELENWPFNRGMNKGDLVLVKGSVVSELNAGDVIVYRIGGGKPIIHRIVWINDSKVYTKGDNNKNTDQEGVHLAPPVQDQHVQGRAVFRIPLLGWIKIAFMNIVGLD
;
A
#
# COMPACT_ATOMS: atom_id res chain seq x y z
N MET A 1 -10.05 40.12 -8.02
CA MET A 1 -11.30 39.34 -7.97
C MET A 1 -12.37 40.17 -7.30
N ASP A 2 -13.55 40.23 -7.90
CA ASP A 2 -14.70 40.86 -7.24
C ASP A 2 -15.28 39.94 -6.13
N ARG A 3 -16.19 40.45 -5.29
CA ARG A 3 -16.79 39.67 -4.19
C ARG A 3 -17.57 38.44 -4.68
N LYS A 4 -18.18 38.51 -5.86
CA LYS A 4 -18.93 37.41 -6.46
C LYS A 4 -17.99 36.31 -6.93
N GLU A 5 -16.88 36.66 -7.59
CA GLU A 5 -15.84 35.70 -7.99
C GLU A 5 -15.21 34.99 -6.78
N ILE A 6 -14.98 35.73 -5.69
CA ILE A 6 -14.50 35.13 -4.42
C ILE A 6 -15.53 34.15 -3.87
N ALA A 7 -16.81 34.54 -3.83
CA ALA A 7 -17.88 33.69 -3.31
C ALA A 7 -18.05 32.41 -4.14
N GLU A 8 -18.00 32.51 -5.47
CA GLU A 8 -18.06 31.36 -6.38
C GLU A 8 -16.85 30.42 -6.18
N THR A 9 -15.65 30.97 -6.07
CA THR A 9 -14.44 30.17 -5.81
C THR A 9 -14.52 29.42 -4.48
N VAL A 10 -14.96 30.10 -3.41
CA VAL A 10 -15.16 29.47 -2.10
C VAL A 10 -16.21 28.36 -2.19
N LEU A 11 -17.30 28.58 -2.92
CA LEU A 11 -18.35 27.59 -3.12
C LEU A 11 -17.85 26.36 -3.87
N TYR A 12 -17.05 26.53 -4.92
CA TYR A 12 -16.45 25.42 -5.66
C TYR A 12 -15.47 24.62 -4.80
N LEU A 13 -14.63 25.29 -4.01
CA LEU A 13 -13.72 24.60 -3.09
C LEU A 13 -14.48 23.81 -2.03
N PHE A 14 -15.56 24.40 -1.48
CA PHE A 14 -16.43 23.73 -0.52
C PHE A 14 -17.08 22.48 -1.12
N PHE A 15 -17.74 22.59 -2.27
CA PHE A 15 -18.37 21.43 -2.91
C PHE A 15 -17.34 20.40 -3.37
N GLY A 16 -16.19 20.82 -3.88
CA GLY A 16 -15.10 19.93 -4.23
C GLY A 16 -14.62 19.11 -3.02
N PHE A 17 -14.46 19.75 -1.86
CA PHE A 17 -14.11 19.07 -0.62
C PHE A 17 -15.20 18.08 -0.18
N VAL A 18 -16.47 18.48 -0.22
CA VAL A 18 -17.60 17.60 0.13
C VAL A 18 -17.67 16.39 -0.80
N ILE A 19 -17.53 16.60 -2.11
CA ILE A 19 -17.52 15.52 -3.11
C ILE A 19 -16.34 14.58 -2.87
N ALA A 20 -15.15 15.11 -2.55
CA ALA A 20 -13.99 14.28 -2.22
C ALA A 20 -14.23 13.41 -0.97
N LEU A 21 -14.85 13.95 0.08
CA LEU A 21 -15.21 13.18 1.28
C LEU A 21 -16.23 12.07 0.98
N ILE A 22 -17.27 12.40 0.21
CA ILE A 22 -18.29 11.43 -0.21
C ILE A 22 -17.66 10.36 -1.09
N GLY A 23 -16.84 10.74 -2.07
CA GLY A 23 -16.15 9.83 -2.98
C GLY A 23 -15.20 8.89 -2.23
N HIS A 24 -14.43 9.40 -1.28
CA HIS A 24 -13.56 8.58 -0.43
C HIS A 24 -14.36 7.58 0.42
N SER A 25 -15.44 8.05 1.06
CA SER A 25 -16.31 7.20 1.89
C SER A 25 -17.03 6.12 1.07
N ALA A 26 -17.53 6.49 -0.11
CA ALA A 26 -18.18 5.57 -1.03
C ALA A 26 -17.18 4.52 -1.56
N LEU A 27 -15.95 4.92 -1.87
CA LEU A 27 -14.89 4.02 -2.28
C LEU A 27 -14.48 3.06 -1.16
N GLY A 28 -14.35 3.56 0.08
CA GLY A 28 -14.09 2.74 1.26
C GLY A 28 -15.16 1.69 1.49
N TYR A 29 -16.44 2.08 1.40
CA TYR A 29 -17.57 1.15 1.47
C TYR A 29 -17.56 0.12 0.34
N ALA A 30 -17.31 0.55 -0.90
CA ALA A 30 -17.28 -0.34 -2.07
C ALA A 30 -16.12 -1.35 -2.03
N LEU A 31 -14.99 -0.95 -1.44
CA LEU A 31 -13.79 -1.77 -1.31
C LEU A 31 -13.69 -2.47 0.05
N ASP A 32 -14.66 -2.29 0.95
CA ASP A 32 -14.70 -2.87 2.30
C ASP A 32 -13.46 -2.54 3.15
N THR A 33 -12.96 -1.30 3.08
CA THR A 33 -11.79 -0.87 3.85
C THR A 33 -11.87 0.59 4.27
N GLU A 34 -11.27 0.91 5.41
CA GLU A 34 -11.07 2.29 5.87
C GLU A 34 -9.92 3.00 5.12
N TYR A 35 -9.09 2.24 4.39
CA TYR A 35 -7.91 2.75 3.68
C TYR A 35 -7.97 2.43 2.17
N PRO A 36 -9.02 2.84 1.44
CA PRO A 36 -9.23 2.44 0.05
C PRO A 36 -8.15 2.94 -0.92
N VAL A 37 -7.37 3.94 -0.51
CA VAL A 37 -6.32 4.57 -1.32
C VAL A 37 -5.08 4.79 -0.47
N VAL A 38 -3.93 4.25 -0.89
CA VAL A 38 -2.64 4.35 -0.21
C VAL A 38 -1.57 4.81 -1.19
N SER A 39 -0.68 5.69 -0.76
CA SER A 39 0.48 6.10 -1.58
C SER A 39 1.71 5.30 -1.15
N VAL A 40 2.48 4.81 -2.12
CA VAL A 40 3.78 4.19 -1.88
C VAL A 40 4.79 5.30 -1.61
N VAL A 41 5.31 5.37 -0.38
CA VAL A 41 6.16 6.48 0.08
C VAL A 41 7.65 6.15 0.14
N SER A 42 8.01 4.88 -0.10
CA SER A 42 9.37 4.35 -0.06
C SER A 42 9.64 3.43 -1.24
N GLU A 43 10.92 3.16 -1.47
CA GLU A 43 11.47 2.33 -2.53
C GLU A 43 11.42 0.82 -2.19
N SER A 44 10.78 0.44 -1.07
CA SER A 44 10.79 -0.93 -0.53
C SER A 44 10.03 -1.95 -1.37
N MET A 45 9.22 -1.50 -2.33
CA MET A 45 8.47 -2.35 -3.27
C MET A 45 9.03 -2.28 -4.70
N GLU A 46 10.14 -1.58 -4.90
CA GLU A 46 10.81 -1.49 -6.20
C GLU A 46 11.52 -2.80 -6.53
N HIS A 47 11.65 -3.09 -7.83
CA HIS A 47 12.35 -4.27 -8.35
C HIS A 47 13.60 -3.82 -9.11
N ASP A 48 14.41 -2.97 -8.49
CA ASP A 48 15.68 -2.46 -9.02
C ASP A 48 16.83 -3.45 -8.83
N ASP A 49 16.78 -4.26 -7.76
CA ASP A 49 17.72 -5.35 -7.48
C ASP A 49 17.04 -6.73 -7.64
N PRO A 50 17.42 -7.54 -8.65
CA PRO A 50 16.92 -8.91 -8.79
C PRO A 50 17.21 -9.80 -7.58
N GLU A 51 18.28 -9.55 -6.82
CA GLU A 51 18.62 -10.38 -5.65
C GLU A 51 17.58 -10.24 -4.53
N THR A 52 17.00 -9.04 -4.35
CA THR A 52 16.05 -8.76 -3.27
C THR A 52 14.65 -9.29 -3.58
N TYR A 53 14.27 -9.35 -4.87
CA TYR A 53 13.00 -9.90 -5.32
C TYR A 53 13.13 -11.33 -5.87
N SER A 54 13.47 -11.50 -7.14
CA SER A 54 13.41 -12.81 -7.80
C SER A 54 14.39 -13.81 -7.20
N GLY A 55 15.64 -13.41 -6.96
CA GLY A 55 16.65 -14.25 -6.30
C GLY A 55 16.19 -14.71 -4.92
N TRP A 56 15.68 -13.79 -4.10
CA TRP A 56 15.20 -14.09 -2.75
C TRP A 56 14.11 -15.17 -2.72
N PHE A 57 13.15 -15.11 -3.64
CA PHE A 57 12.07 -16.07 -3.75
C PHE A 57 12.52 -17.40 -4.38
N ILE A 58 13.34 -17.36 -5.44
CA ILE A 58 13.88 -18.58 -6.08
C ILE A 58 14.71 -19.40 -5.10
N ASP A 59 15.54 -18.75 -4.28
CA ASP A 59 16.33 -19.39 -3.21
C ASP A 59 15.46 -20.07 -2.14
N ARG A 60 14.16 -19.76 -2.10
CA ARG A 60 13.16 -20.31 -1.17
C ARG A 60 12.18 -21.26 -1.84
N ASN A 61 12.55 -21.81 -3.01
CA ASN A 61 11.80 -22.80 -3.79
C ASN A 61 10.54 -22.28 -4.47
N PHE A 62 10.39 -20.97 -4.64
CA PHE A 62 9.45 -20.43 -5.62
C PHE A 62 10.03 -20.59 -7.04
N ASN A 63 9.17 -20.65 -8.05
CA ASN A 63 9.60 -20.71 -9.45
C ASN A 63 9.27 -19.41 -10.20
N GLU A 64 9.99 -19.12 -11.28
CA GLU A 64 9.82 -17.88 -12.06
C GLU A 64 8.40 -17.69 -12.58
N THR A 65 7.77 -18.76 -13.09
CA THR A 65 6.39 -18.71 -13.62
C THR A 65 5.39 -18.33 -12.52
N GLU A 66 5.60 -18.77 -11.29
CA GLU A 66 4.78 -18.36 -10.15
C GLU A 66 4.93 -16.85 -9.88
N LEU A 67 6.17 -16.34 -9.85
CA LEU A 67 6.45 -14.91 -9.65
C LEU A 67 5.86 -14.03 -10.75
N GLU A 68 5.89 -14.50 -12.00
CA GLU A 68 5.30 -13.81 -13.15
C GLU A 68 3.77 -13.69 -13.05
N ASN A 69 3.12 -14.63 -12.37
CA ASN A 69 1.66 -14.61 -12.19
C ASN A 69 1.21 -13.85 -10.93
N TRP A 70 2.15 -13.42 -10.07
CA TRP A 70 1.81 -12.66 -8.89
C TRP A 70 1.29 -11.25 -9.20
N PRO A 71 0.40 -10.71 -8.35
CA PRO A 71 0.00 -9.32 -8.45
C PRO A 71 1.22 -8.42 -8.26
N PHE A 72 1.32 -7.37 -9.07
CA PHE A 72 2.46 -6.43 -9.02
C PHE A 72 3.82 -7.11 -9.22
N ASN A 73 3.91 -8.09 -10.13
CA ASN A 73 5.15 -8.77 -10.52
C ASN A 73 6.26 -7.86 -11.10
N ARG A 74 5.96 -6.58 -11.37
CA ARG A 74 6.90 -5.54 -11.81
C ARG A 74 7.18 -4.49 -10.74
N GLY A 75 6.90 -4.82 -9.48
CA GLY A 75 7.08 -3.95 -8.34
C GLY A 75 6.12 -2.76 -8.32
N MET A 76 6.30 -1.91 -7.31
CA MET A 76 5.64 -0.63 -7.17
C MET A 76 6.69 0.43 -6.85
N ASN A 77 6.62 1.55 -7.56
CA ASN A 77 7.58 2.63 -7.38
C ASN A 77 7.10 3.59 -6.31
N LYS A 78 8.05 4.27 -5.67
CA LYS A 78 7.71 5.44 -4.86
C LYS A 78 6.90 6.46 -5.67
N GLY A 79 5.83 6.92 -5.07
CA GLY A 79 4.86 7.81 -5.71
C GLY A 79 3.77 7.09 -6.50
N ASP A 80 3.71 5.76 -6.51
CA ASP A 80 2.51 5.04 -6.96
C ASP A 80 1.35 5.27 -5.97
N LEU A 81 0.13 5.33 -6.51
CA LEU A 81 -1.11 5.30 -5.73
C LEU A 81 -1.77 3.94 -5.89
N VAL A 82 -2.15 3.31 -4.79
CA VAL A 82 -2.65 1.94 -4.75
C VAL A 82 -4.08 1.92 -4.23
N LEU A 83 -4.96 1.21 -4.94
CA LEU A 83 -6.29 0.86 -4.44
C LEU A 83 -6.19 -0.38 -3.58
N VAL A 84 -6.84 -0.32 -2.42
CA VAL A 84 -6.82 -1.38 -1.41
C VAL A 84 -8.23 -1.88 -1.21
N LYS A 85 -8.40 -3.20 -1.18
CA LYS A 85 -9.65 -3.87 -0.86
C LYS A 85 -9.52 -4.56 0.49
N GLY A 86 -10.52 -4.40 1.35
CA GLY A 86 -10.64 -5.16 2.59
C GLY A 86 -10.43 -6.65 2.37
N SER A 87 -9.67 -7.26 3.27
CA SER A 87 -9.35 -8.69 3.22
C SER A 87 -8.98 -9.15 4.61
N VAL A 88 -9.38 -10.38 4.93
CA VAL A 88 -8.95 -11.11 6.14
C VAL A 88 -7.90 -12.15 5.76
N VAL A 89 -7.08 -12.58 6.71
CA VAL A 89 -5.97 -13.53 6.51
C VAL A 89 -6.42 -14.82 5.83
N SER A 90 -7.64 -15.30 6.10
CA SER A 90 -8.18 -16.50 5.45
C SER A 90 -8.43 -16.37 3.94
N GLU A 91 -8.42 -15.15 3.39
CA GLU A 91 -8.60 -14.87 1.96
C GLU A 91 -7.29 -14.59 1.22
N LEU A 92 -6.18 -14.52 1.98
CA LEU A 92 -4.87 -14.10 1.48
C LEU A 92 -3.99 -15.31 1.17
N ASN A 93 -3.07 -15.13 0.23
CA ASN A 93 -2.09 -16.15 -0.16
C ASN A 93 -0.68 -15.58 -0.22
N ALA A 94 0.32 -16.47 -0.25
CA ALA A 94 1.68 -16.07 -0.62
C ALA A 94 1.67 -15.40 -2.00
N GLY A 95 2.46 -14.33 -2.15
CA GLY A 95 2.49 -13.50 -3.35
C GLY A 95 1.53 -12.31 -3.35
N ASP A 96 0.47 -12.33 -2.54
CA ASP A 96 -0.41 -11.15 -2.38
C ASP A 96 0.36 -9.97 -1.79
N VAL A 97 -0.01 -8.75 -2.17
CA VAL A 97 0.52 -7.51 -1.59
C VAL A 97 -0.53 -6.92 -0.68
N ILE A 98 -0.19 -6.67 0.58
CA ILE A 98 -1.12 -6.17 1.59
C ILE A 98 -0.67 -4.86 2.18
N VAL A 99 -1.65 -4.06 2.60
CA VAL A 99 -1.46 -2.91 3.48
C VAL A 99 -1.79 -3.34 4.90
N TYR A 100 -0.86 -3.14 5.82
CA TYR A 100 -1.06 -3.47 7.24
C TYR A 100 -0.46 -2.39 8.15
N ARG A 101 -0.87 -2.40 9.41
CA ARG A 101 -0.43 -1.43 10.43
C ARG A 101 -0.24 -2.14 11.77
N ILE A 102 0.93 -1.94 12.39
CA ILE A 102 1.26 -2.47 13.71
C ILE A 102 1.56 -1.30 14.65
N GLY A 103 1.06 -1.37 15.89
CA GLY A 103 1.44 -0.44 16.97
C GLY A 103 1.13 1.04 16.69
N GLY A 104 0.12 1.34 15.88
CA GLY A 104 -0.25 2.72 15.54
C GLY A 104 0.74 3.45 14.61
N GLY A 105 1.76 2.76 14.07
CA GLY A 105 2.74 3.34 13.12
C GLY A 105 2.13 3.74 11.76
N LYS A 106 2.94 4.19 10.81
CA LYS A 106 2.46 4.43 9.43
C LYS A 106 2.06 3.09 8.78
N PRO A 107 1.02 3.04 7.92
CA PRO A 107 0.70 1.82 7.16
C PRO A 107 1.88 1.37 6.30
N ILE A 108 2.09 0.06 6.23
CA ILE A 108 3.15 -0.60 5.47
C ILE A 108 2.49 -1.39 4.33
N ILE A 109 3.05 -1.30 3.13
CA ILE A 109 2.59 -2.05 1.96
C ILE A 109 3.67 -3.02 1.51
N HIS A 110 3.51 -4.32 1.76
CA HIS A 110 4.52 -5.34 1.47
C HIS A 110 3.89 -6.65 0.96
N ARG A 111 4.72 -7.52 0.38
CA ARG A 111 4.29 -8.81 -0.17
C ARG A 111 4.29 -9.89 0.90
N ILE A 112 3.28 -10.75 0.87
CA ILE A 112 3.20 -11.94 1.70
C ILE A 112 4.20 -12.98 1.18
N VAL A 113 5.11 -13.40 2.06
CA VAL A 113 6.10 -14.44 1.76
C VAL A 113 5.58 -15.82 2.15
N TRP A 114 4.92 -15.94 3.30
CA TRP A 114 4.19 -17.15 3.69
C TRP A 114 3.14 -16.83 4.77
N ILE A 115 2.25 -17.79 5.00
CA ILE A 115 1.20 -17.73 6.03
C ILE A 115 1.33 -18.99 6.89
N ASN A 116 1.31 -18.82 8.22
CA ASN A 116 1.36 -19.93 9.18
C ASN A 116 0.44 -19.64 10.37
N ASP A 117 -0.49 -20.54 10.71
CA ASP A 117 -1.43 -20.38 11.84
C ASP A 117 -2.13 -19.01 11.89
N SER A 118 -2.69 -18.58 10.75
CA SER A 118 -3.31 -17.24 10.57
C SER A 118 -2.37 -16.05 10.86
N LYS A 119 -1.06 -16.28 10.86
CA LYS A 119 -0.04 -15.25 10.92
C LYS A 119 0.59 -15.07 9.56
N VAL A 120 0.60 -13.84 9.10
CA VAL A 120 1.13 -13.43 7.82
C VAL A 120 2.54 -12.89 8.02
N TYR A 121 3.46 -13.36 7.21
CA TYR A 121 4.83 -12.90 7.16
C TYR A 121 5.02 -12.14 5.85
N THR A 122 5.62 -10.96 5.96
CA THR A 122 5.69 -10.01 4.86
C THR A 122 7.12 -9.57 4.60
N LYS A 123 7.34 -9.06 3.39
CA LYS A 123 8.61 -8.50 2.97
C LYS A 123 8.36 -7.39 1.94
N GLY A 124 9.07 -6.28 2.09
CA GLY A 124 9.25 -5.34 0.99
C GLY A 124 10.07 -5.99 -0.12
N ASP A 125 9.57 -5.99 -1.35
CA ASP A 125 10.24 -6.65 -2.47
C ASP A 125 11.71 -6.23 -2.60
N ASN A 126 12.05 -4.98 -2.27
CA ASN A 126 13.42 -4.45 -2.28
C ASN A 126 14.21 -4.61 -0.95
N ASN A 127 13.70 -5.35 0.02
CA ASN A 127 14.40 -5.59 1.28
C ASN A 127 15.26 -6.86 1.22
N LYS A 128 16.25 -7.03 2.09
CA LYS A 128 17.02 -8.30 2.19
C LYS A 128 16.37 -9.32 3.11
N ASN A 129 15.67 -8.83 4.14
CA ASN A 129 15.02 -9.65 5.17
C ASN A 129 13.51 -9.47 5.11
N THR A 130 12.79 -10.41 5.71
CA THR A 130 11.36 -10.22 6.01
C THR A 130 11.17 -9.14 7.07
N ASP A 131 9.96 -8.60 7.18
CA ASP A 131 9.64 -7.59 8.19
C ASP A 131 9.68 -8.15 9.61
N GLN A 132 9.61 -9.47 9.74
CA GLN A 132 9.68 -10.21 11.00
C GLN A 132 11.11 -10.70 11.32
N GLU A 133 12.10 -10.38 10.49
CA GLU A 133 13.50 -10.78 10.66
C GLU A 133 14.42 -9.54 10.70
N GLY A 134 15.42 -9.55 11.59
CA GLY A 134 16.43 -8.49 11.69
C GLY A 134 16.31 -7.63 12.95
N VAL A 135 16.78 -6.38 12.89
CA VAL A 135 16.97 -5.51 14.07
C VAL A 135 15.65 -4.88 14.56
N HIS A 136 14.62 -4.83 13.71
CA HIS A 136 13.30 -4.30 14.03
C HIS A 136 12.24 -5.38 13.83
N LEU A 137 12.24 -6.39 14.71
CA LEU A 137 11.34 -7.54 14.70
C LEU A 137 9.88 -7.08 14.88
N ALA A 138 9.19 -6.77 13.77
CA ALA A 138 7.74 -6.63 13.82
C ALA A 138 7.14 -7.99 14.20
N PRO A 139 6.08 -8.05 15.03
CA PRO A 139 5.34 -9.29 15.20
C PRO A 139 4.73 -9.72 13.86
N PRO A 140 4.46 -11.03 13.66
CA PRO A 140 3.71 -11.48 12.51
C PRO A 140 2.37 -10.74 12.38
N VAL A 141 1.99 -10.44 11.14
CA VAL A 141 0.76 -9.71 10.82
C VAL A 141 -0.43 -10.63 11.08
N GLN A 142 -1.48 -10.10 11.70
CA GLN A 142 -2.73 -10.80 12.05
C GLN A 142 -3.89 -10.02 11.47
N ASP A 143 -5.10 -10.57 11.45
CA ASP A 143 -6.30 -9.94 10.88
C ASP A 143 -6.47 -8.48 11.30
N GLN A 144 -6.37 -8.20 12.60
CA GLN A 144 -6.51 -6.84 13.16
C GLN A 144 -5.47 -5.82 12.65
N HIS A 145 -4.35 -6.29 12.09
CA HIS A 145 -3.32 -5.44 11.51
C HIS A 145 -3.58 -5.17 10.03
N VAL A 146 -4.31 -6.04 9.33
CA VAL A 146 -4.54 -5.94 7.88
C VAL A 146 -5.57 -4.84 7.60
N GLN A 147 -5.19 -3.89 6.76
CA GLN A 147 -6.07 -2.84 6.24
C GLN A 147 -6.71 -3.26 4.92
N GLY A 148 -6.06 -4.18 4.20
CA GLY A 148 -6.58 -4.83 3.01
C GLY A 148 -5.48 -5.28 2.05
N ARG A 149 -5.89 -5.93 0.96
CA ARG A 149 -5.01 -6.33 -0.15
C ARG A 149 -4.98 -5.25 -1.23
N ALA A 150 -3.79 -4.96 -1.76
CA ALA A 150 -3.62 -4.11 -2.93
C ALA A 150 -4.23 -4.79 -4.16
N VAL A 151 -5.07 -4.07 -4.91
CA VAL A 151 -5.79 -4.62 -6.08
C VAL A 151 -5.49 -3.89 -7.39
N PHE A 152 -5.04 -2.64 -7.31
CA PHE A 152 -4.72 -1.85 -8.49
C PHE A 152 -3.73 -0.74 -8.16
N ARG A 153 -2.86 -0.37 -9.10
CA ARG A 153 -1.96 0.78 -8.95
C ARG A 153 -2.13 1.80 -10.06
N ILE A 154 -1.94 3.06 -9.71
CA ILE A 154 -1.89 4.20 -10.61
C ILE A 154 -0.48 4.82 -10.46
N PRO A 155 0.39 4.67 -11.47
CA PRO A 155 1.74 5.20 -11.40
C PRO A 155 1.79 6.71 -11.18
N LEU A 156 2.79 7.16 -10.41
CA LEU A 156 3.13 8.58 -10.18
C LEU A 156 2.09 9.45 -9.44
N LEU A 157 0.84 9.01 -9.29
CA LEU A 157 -0.23 9.83 -8.72
C LEU A 157 -0.06 10.08 -7.21
N GLY A 158 0.65 9.19 -6.52
CA GLY A 158 1.03 9.35 -5.11
C GLY A 158 1.99 10.52 -4.85
N TRP A 159 2.72 11.00 -5.87
CA TRP A 159 3.59 12.17 -5.73
C TRP A 159 2.84 13.44 -5.35
N ILE A 160 1.55 13.56 -5.70
CA ILE A 160 0.72 14.69 -5.26
C ILE A 160 0.65 14.75 -3.73
N LYS A 161 0.38 13.60 -3.09
CA LYS A 161 0.33 13.47 -1.64
C LYS A 161 1.72 13.70 -1.03
N ILE A 162 2.75 13.06 -1.57
CA ILE A 162 4.12 13.16 -1.05
C ILE A 162 4.61 14.62 -1.10
N ALA A 163 4.43 15.31 -2.23
CA ALA A 163 4.81 16.71 -2.36
C ALA A 163 4.08 17.59 -1.35
N PHE A 164 2.78 17.38 -1.15
CA PHE A 164 2.01 18.09 -0.13
C PHE A 164 2.58 17.86 1.28
N MET A 165 2.82 16.60 1.66
CA MET A 165 3.36 16.24 2.98
C MET A 165 4.73 16.86 3.23
N ASN A 166 5.61 16.85 2.23
CA ASN A 166 6.93 17.47 2.31
C ASN A 166 6.85 19.00 2.48
N ILE A 167 5.91 19.66 1.79
CA ILE A 167 5.70 21.11 1.89
C ILE A 167 5.24 21.50 3.31
N VAL A 168 4.44 20.66 3.96
CA VAL A 168 3.89 20.94 5.30
C VAL A 168 4.69 20.34 6.45
N GLY A 169 5.79 19.62 6.17
CA GLY A 169 6.69 19.03 7.17
C GLY A 169 6.07 17.87 7.97
N LEU A 170 5.27 17.03 7.32
CA LEU A 170 4.60 15.87 7.94
C LEU A 170 5.13 14.52 7.44
N ASP A 171 6.26 14.53 6.73
CA ASP A 171 6.87 13.39 6.06
C ASP A 171 7.46 12.32 7.00
#